data_AF-A0A2G5FC76-F1
#
_entry.id   AF-A0A2G5FC76-F1
#
_cell.length_a   1.000
_cell.length_b   1.000
_cell.length_c   1.000
_cell.angle_alpha   90.00
_cell.angle_beta   90.00
_cell.angle_gamma   90.00
#
_symmetry.space_group_name_H-M   'P 1'
#
loop_
_entity.id
_entity.type
_entity.pdbx_description
1 polymer ?
#
loop_
_entity_poly.entity_id
_entity_poly.type
_entity_poly.pdbx_seq_one_letter_code
_entity_poly.pdbx_strand_id
1 'polypeptide(L)'
;MQKISLLVALTSLGLSFSLILVTWVVLSMKMWSGLQDVFLSTRGIFGFSPEDHIGKIGFPPVQAVPSFPTSFPHLFSGRDNLRCLIPCAIDQDPYFRMTRDVAPRIGYQKPALIESLFFPALQGESGKMSASDPNSAIYVTDSKNDIKKKINRHAFSGGQDSLENQRKYGANLEVDIPVKYLSFFLEDDAELEHIKKEYGAGRMLTGEVKSRLIEVLTEMVMRHREARSAVTDEMVDAFMAVRPLPGMFD
;
A
#
# COMPACT_ATOMS: atom_id res chain seq x y z
N MET A 1 11.89 10.91 -0.02
CA MET A 1 11.56 11.46 1.30
C MET A 1 11.29 10.41 2.39
N GLN A 2 11.16 9.10 2.09
CA GLN A 2 11.00 8.04 3.11
C GLN A 2 12.30 7.59 3.80
N LYS A 3 13.49 7.98 3.32
CA LYS A 3 14.78 7.51 3.86
C LYS A 3 15.30 8.26 5.09
N ILE A 4 14.73 9.41 5.43
CA ILE A 4 15.22 10.25 6.55
C ILE A 4 14.39 10.03 7.84
N SER A 5 13.11 9.63 7.73
CA SER A 5 12.26 9.39 8.91
C SER A 5 12.71 8.23 9.78
N LEU A 6 13.33 7.17 9.24
CA LEU A 6 13.73 6.01 10.04
C LEU A 6 15.01 6.28 10.86
N LEU A 7 15.92 7.12 10.34
CA LEU A 7 17.19 7.42 11.01
C LEU A 7 17.07 8.57 12.01
N VAL A 8 16.16 9.52 11.79
CA VAL A 8 15.85 10.61 12.74
C VAL A 8 15.00 10.11 13.92
N ALA A 9 14.17 9.07 13.72
CA ALA A 9 13.42 8.45 14.81
C ALA A 9 14.31 7.64 15.79
N LEU A 10 15.58 7.38 15.46
CA LEU A 10 16.50 6.58 16.28
C LEU A 10 17.31 7.39 17.32
N THR A 11 17.28 8.73 17.29
CA THR A 11 18.22 9.55 18.08
C THR A 11 17.59 10.50 19.10
N SER A 12 16.27 10.56 19.25
CA SER A 12 15.63 11.38 20.29
C SER A 12 14.51 10.65 20.99
N LEU A 13 14.81 10.00 22.13
CA LEU A 13 13.98 9.83 23.35
C LEU A 13 14.48 8.60 24.14
N GLY A 14 14.95 8.87 25.36
CA GLY A 14 15.68 7.93 26.19
C GLY A 14 14.85 6.79 26.79
N LEU A 15 15.60 5.73 27.13
CA LEU A 15 15.31 4.62 28.06
C LEU A 15 14.17 3.64 27.71
N SER A 16 13.03 4.04 27.12
CA SER A 16 11.98 3.07 26.73
C SER A 16 12.22 2.40 25.36
N PHE A 17 13.11 2.96 24.54
CA PHE A 17 13.49 2.43 23.23
C PHE A 17 14.31 1.12 23.31
N SER A 18 14.91 0.84 24.48
CA SER A 18 15.87 -0.26 24.68
C SER A 18 15.23 -1.64 24.49
N LEU A 19 14.04 -1.89 25.04
CA LEU A 19 13.47 -3.24 25.06
C LEU A 19 12.92 -3.69 23.69
N ILE A 20 12.29 -2.78 22.95
CA ILE A 20 11.80 -3.08 21.59
C ILE A 20 12.96 -3.24 20.64
N LEU A 21 13.94 -2.34 20.67
CA LEU A 21 15.11 -2.43 19.81
C LEU A 21 15.88 -3.73 20.07
N VAL A 22 16.06 -4.11 21.34
CA VAL A 22 16.68 -5.40 21.70
C VAL A 22 15.87 -6.57 21.14
N THR A 23 14.54 -6.54 21.27
CA THR A 23 13.69 -7.64 20.79
C THR A 23 13.70 -7.74 19.26
N TRP A 24 13.66 -6.60 18.56
CA TRP A 24 13.75 -6.53 17.11
C TRP A 24 15.13 -6.97 16.60
N VAL A 25 16.21 -6.60 17.27
CA VAL A 25 17.57 -7.04 16.94
C VAL A 25 17.68 -8.55 17.14
N VAL A 26 17.24 -9.07 18.28
CA VAL A 26 17.27 -10.52 18.57
C VAL A 26 16.42 -11.29 17.55
N LEU A 27 15.23 -10.80 17.20
CA LEU A 27 14.39 -11.49 16.23
C LEU A 27 14.91 -11.36 14.80
N SER A 28 15.52 -10.22 14.45
CA SER A 28 16.23 -10.05 13.17
C SER A 28 17.41 -11.01 13.06
N MET A 29 18.17 -11.21 14.14
CA MET A 29 19.24 -12.20 14.21
C MET A 29 18.71 -13.63 14.10
N LYS A 30 17.58 -13.94 14.76
CA LYS A 30 16.91 -15.25 14.61
C LYS A 30 16.45 -15.47 13.16
N MET A 31 15.84 -14.47 12.55
CA MET A 31 15.47 -14.49 11.14
C MET A 31 16.69 -14.75 10.24
N TRP A 32 17.82 -14.09 10.54
CA TRP A 32 19.09 -14.31 9.86
C TRP A 32 19.58 -15.75 10.02
N SER A 33 19.53 -16.29 11.24
CA SER A 33 19.96 -17.67 11.52
C SER A 33 19.05 -18.72 10.88
N GLY A 34 17.78 -18.40 10.67
CA GLY A 34 16.83 -19.29 9.99
C GLY A 34 17.01 -19.34 8.47
N LEU A 35 17.67 -18.32 7.89
CA LEU A 35 18.14 -18.32 6.50
C LEU A 35 19.46 -19.12 6.45
N GLN A 36 19.40 -20.38 6.01
CA GLN A 36 20.57 -21.27 5.92
C GLN A 36 21.74 -20.64 5.15
N ASP A 37 21.44 -19.94 4.06
CA ASP A 37 22.35 -19.01 3.41
C ASP A 37 21.59 -17.72 3.07
N VAL A 38 21.82 -16.70 3.89
CA VAL A 38 21.20 -15.38 3.79
C VAL A 38 21.47 -14.74 2.44
N PHE A 39 22.72 -14.80 1.96
CA PHE A 39 23.12 -14.08 0.75
C PHE A 39 22.52 -14.74 -0.50
N LEU A 40 22.56 -16.07 -0.59
CA LEU A 40 21.94 -16.82 -1.68
C LEU A 40 20.41 -16.65 -1.68
N SER A 41 19.77 -16.67 -0.50
CA SER A 41 18.32 -16.51 -0.38
C SER A 41 17.87 -15.10 -0.78
N THR A 42 18.55 -14.06 -0.28
CA THR A 42 18.22 -12.67 -0.60
C THR A 42 18.53 -12.31 -2.06
N ARG A 43 19.60 -12.86 -2.63
CA ARG A 43 19.91 -12.73 -4.07
C ARG A 43 18.84 -13.39 -4.95
N GLY A 44 18.37 -14.59 -4.58
CA GLY A 44 17.33 -15.29 -5.34
C GLY A 44 15.95 -14.63 -5.28
N ILE A 45 15.60 -14.05 -4.13
CA ILE A 45 14.26 -13.48 -3.88
C ILE A 45 14.19 -12.01 -4.32
N PHE A 46 15.21 -11.21 -4.02
CA PHE A 46 15.19 -9.75 -4.23
C PHE A 46 16.15 -9.28 -5.32
N GLY A 47 16.96 -10.18 -5.90
CA GLY A 47 17.89 -9.83 -6.98
C GLY A 47 19.10 -9.01 -6.54
N PHE A 48 19.44 -9.00 -5.24
CA PHE A 48 20.60 -8.25 -4.74
C PHE A 48 21.91 -8.75 -5.33
N SER A 49 22.82 -7.81 -5.57
CA SER A 49 24.16 -8.10 -6.07
C SER A 49 25.24 -7.82 -5.00
N PRO A 50 26.47 -8.34 -5.14
CA PRO A 50 27.56 -8.06 -4.20
C PRO A 50 27.90 -6.56 -4.06
N GLU A 51 27.54 -5.75 -5.06
CA GLU A 51 27.75 -4.29 -5.08
C GLU A 51 26.70 -3.52 -4.28
N ASP A 52 25.58 -4.17 -3.92
CA ASP A 52 24.58 -3.55 -3.05
C ASP A 52 25.11 -3.36 -1.63
N HIS A 53 24.81 -2.20 -1.04
CA HIS A 53 25.26 -1.91 0.31
C HIS A 53 24.61 -2.86 1.34
N ILE A 54 25.36 -3.23 2.37
CA ILE A 54 24.94 -4.18 3.42
C ILE A 54 23.58 -3.84 4.06
N GLY A 55 23.23 -2.55 4.15
CA GLY A 55 21.92 -2.13 4.65
C GLY A 55 20.72 -2.59 3.81
N LYS A 56 20.86 -2.73 2.48
CA LYS A 56 19.81 -3.28 1.61
C LYS A 56 19.65 -4.77 1.85
N ILE A 57 20.77 -5.49 1.91
CA ILE A 57 20.80 -6.93 2.17
C ILE A 57 20.22 -7.22 3.56
N GLY A 58 20.52 -6.35 4.54
CA GLY A 58 20.05 -6.35 5.93
C GLY A 58 18.55 -6.09 6.13
N PHE A 59 17.87 -5.49 5.15
CA PHE A 59 16.53 -4.95 5.33
C PHE A 59 15.40 -5.99 5.37
N PRO A 60 15.38 -7.08 4.56
CA PRO A 60 14.24 -7.98 4.52
C PRO A 60 13.81 -8.55 5.87
N PRO A 61 14.72 -8.91 6.79
CA PRO A 61 14.34 -9.32 8.14
C PRO A 61 13.71 -8.23 9.00
N VAL A 62 14.10 -6.96 8.81
CA VAL A 62 13.45 -5.82 9.49
C VAL A 62 11.97 -5.74 9.08
N GLN A 63 11.65 -6.02 7.82
CA GLN A 63 10.27 -6.08 7.33
C GLN A 63 9.53 -7.36 7.79
N ALA A 64 10.25 -8.46 8.02
CA ALA A 64 9.67 -9.73 8.46
C ALA A 64 9.28 -9.73 9.95
N VAL A 65 10.10 -9.14 10.82
CA VAL A 65 9.98 -9.15 12.29
C VAL A 65 8.59 -8.72 12.79
N PRO A 66 7.93 -7.67 12.24
CA PRO A 66 6.56 -7.31 12.61
C PRO A 66 5.50 -8.41 12.44
N SER A 67 5.80 -9.48 11.68
CA SER A 67 4.89 -10.62 11.51
C SER A 67 4.74 -11.48 12.76
N PHE A 68 5.55 -11.24 13.80
CA PHE A 68 5.60 -12.03 15.01
C PHE A 68 5.24 -11.19 16.25
N PRO A 69 4.36 -11.68 17.14
CA PRO A 69 3.84 -10.90 18.27
C PRO A 69 4.92 -10.53 19.30
N THR A 70 5.96 -11.34 19.43
CA THR A 70 7.08 -11.07 20.34
C THR A 70 7.83 -9.79 19.99
N SER A 71 7.73 -9.30 18.76
CA SER A 71 8.25 -7.98 18.34
C SER A 71 7.57 -6.80 19.04
N PHE A 72 6.38 -7.02 19.61
CA PHE A 72 5.59 -6.01 20.29
C PHE A 72 5.17 -6.51 21.69
N PRO A 73 6.13 -6.70 22.62
CA PRO A 73 5.85 -7.26 23.94
C PRO A 73 4.93 -6.37 24.80
N HIS A 74 4.90 -5.07 24.50
CA HIS A 74 3.99 -4.09 25.11
C HIS A 74 2.54 -4.24 24.65
N LEU A 75 2.29 -4.86 23.49
CA LEU A 75 0.95 -5.14 22.95
C LEU A 75 0.51 -6.58 23.26
N PHE A 76 1.44 -7.53 23.16
CA PHE A 76 1.14 -8.97 23.16
C PHE A 76 1.83 -9.69 24.32
N SER A 77 1.92 -9.07 25.49
CA SER A 77 2.61 -9.65 26.66
C SER A 77 2.07 -11.05 27.01
N GLY A 78 2.96 -12.05 27.04
CA GLY A 78 2.63 -13.45 27.31
C GLY A 78 1.90 -14.18 26.17
N ARG A 79 1.77 -13.58 24.98
CA ARG A 79 1.02 -14.12 23.84
C ARG A 79 1.92 -14.34 22.61
N ASP A 80 2.82 -15.29 22.72
CA ASP A 80 3.86 -15.52 21.71
C ASP A 80 3.37 -16.25 20.44
N ASN A 81 2.17 -16.83 20.48
CA ASN A 81 1.62 -17.70 19.43
C ASN A 81 0.40 -17.09 18.69
N LEU A 82 0.29 -15.76 18.67
CA LEU A 82 -0.75 -15.07 17.90
C LEU A 82 -0.51 -15.20 16.39
N ARG A 83 -1.59 -15.32 15.63
CA ARG A 83 -1.54 -15.29 14.16
C ARG A 83 -1.48 -13.85 13.68
N CYS A 84 -0.65 -13.60 12.66
CA CYS A 84 -0.56 -12.32 11.97
C CYS A 84 -1.27 -12.42 10.61
N LEU A 85 -2.09 -11.42 10.29
CA LEU A 85 -2.67 -11.20 8.97
C LEU A 85 -2.05 -9.95 8.37
N ILE A 86 -1.55 -10.05 7.14
CA ILE A 86 -0.84 -8.98 6.44
C ILE A 86 -1.59 -8.62 5.16
N PRO A 87 -2.36 -7.53 5.17
CA PRO A 87 -2.92 -6.94 3.95
C PRO A 87 -1.81 -6.14 3.23
N CYS A 88 -1.48 -6.52 1.99
CA CYS A 88 -0.47 -5.81 1.20
C CYS A 88 -0.72 -5.92 -0.30
N ALA A 89 -0.05 -5.10 -1.11
CA ALA A 89 0.00 -5.32 -2.54
C ALA A 89 0.96 -6.48 -2.88
N ILE A 90 0.77 -7.08 -4.06
CA ILE A 90 1.52 -8.28 -4.51
C ILE A 90 3.04 -8.09 -4.61
N ASP A 91 3.55 -6.85 -4.74
CA ASP A 91 5.00 -6.58 -4.75
C ASP A 91 5.69 -6.87 -3.41
N GLN A 92 4.93 -6.95 -2.31
CA GLN A 92 5.48 -7.23 -1.00
C GLN A 92 5.56 -8.73 -0.70
N ASP A 93 4.90 -9.59 -1.49
CA ASP A 93 4.92 -11.05 -1.30
C ASP A 93 6.33 -11.65 -1.17
N PRO A 94 7.38 -11.24 -1.93
CA PRO A 94 8.72 -11.79 -1.75
C PRO A 94 9.25 -11.70 -0.31
N TYR A 95 8.94 -10.63 0.43
CA TYR A 95 9.31 -10.48 1.85
C TYR A 95 8.61 -11.49 2.74
N PHE A 96 7.32 -11.69 2.53
CA PHE A 96 6.52 -12.53 3.40
C PHE A 96 6.57 -14.00 3.01
N ARG A 97 6.86 -14.33 1.76
CA ARG A 97 7.25 -15.67 1.31
C ARG A 97 8.51 -16.12 2.05
N MET A 98 9.55 -15.30 2.05
CA MET A 98 10.76 -15.51 2.87
C MET A 98 10.40 -15.68 4.35
N THR A 99 9.54 -14.81 4.88
CA THR A 99 9.12 -14.85 6.29
C THR A 99 8.42 -16.17 6.64
N ARG A 100 7.56 -16.68 5.76
CA ARG A 100 6.83 -17.94 5.94
C ARG A 100 7.74 -19.17 5.88
N ASP A 101 8.83 -19.12 5.12
CA ASP A 101 9.82 -20.19 5.06
C ASP A 101 10.68 -20.24 6.34
N VAL A 102 11.01 -19.07 6.89
CA VAL A 102 11.82 -18.95 8.10
C VAL A 102 11.01 -19.20 9.38
N ALA A 103 9.77 -18.72 9.46
CA ALA A 103 8.91 -18.80 10.65
C ALA A 103 8.92 -20.15 11.39
N PRO A 104 8.69 -21.32 10.75
CA PRO A 104 8.69 -22.60 11.45
C PRO A 104 10.07 -23.00 12.00
N ARG A 105 11.17 -22.52 11.40
CA ARG A 105 12.54 -22.80 11.85
C ARG A 105 12.91 -22.06 13.13
N ILE A 106 12.28 -20.90 13.33
CA ILE A 106 12.49 -20.04 14.51
C ILE A 106 11.36 -20.17 15.55
N GLY A 107 10.46 -21.16 15.38
CA GLY A 107 9.41 -21.49 16.35
C GLY A 107 8.17 -20.61 16.30
N TYR A 108 7.94 -19.88 15.20
CA TYR A 108 6.77 -19.01 15.03
C TYR A 108 5.77 -19.52 14.00
N GLN A 109 4.54 -19.03 14.09
CA GLN A 109 3.50 -19.27 13.09
C GLN A 109 3.79 -18.52 11.80
N LYS A 110 3.43 -19.14 10.67
CA LYS A 110 3.50 -18.48 9.36
C LYS A 110 2.45 -17.35 9.30
N PRO A 111 2.80 -16.13 8.88
CA PRO A 111 1.80 -15.09 8.65
C PRO A 111 0.86 -15.47 7.50
N ALA A 112 -0.39 -15.03 7.60
CA ALA A 112 -1.39 -15.08 6.53
C ALA A 112 -1.34 -13.77 5.73
N LEU A 113 -1.62 -13.86 4.43
CA LEU A 113 -1.59 -12.72 3.52
C LEU A 113 -2.94 -12.56 2.83
N ILE A 114 -3.34 -11.31 2.60
CA ILE A 114 -4.38 -10.93 1.64
C ILE A 114 -3.76 -9.91 0.70
N GLU A 115 -3.70 -10.25 -0.58
CA GLU A 115 -2.96 -9.52 -1.58
C GLU A 115 -3.89 -8.68 -2.45
N SER A 116 -3.58 -7.39 -2.59
CA SER A 116 -4.28 -6.51 -3.53
C SER A 116 -3.58 -6.47 -4.88
N LEU A 117 -4.37 -6.25 -5.94
CA LEU A 117 -3.85 -5.87 -7.25
C LEU A 117 -3.21 -4.47 -7.19
N PHE A 118 -2.38 -4.15 -8.18
CA PHE A 118 -1.88 -2.78 -8.33
C PHE A 118 -2.95 -1.86 -8.84
N PHE A 119 -2.88 -0.63 -8.34
CA PHE A 119 -3.65 0.46 -8.88
C PHE A 119 -2.93 1.04 -10.11
N PRO A 120 -3.58 1.12 -11.28
CA PRO A 120 -2.92 1.53 -12.51
C PRO A 120 -2.59 3.03 -12.50
N ALA A 121 -1.53 3.43 -13.22
CA ALA A 121 -1.25 4.84 -13.45
C ALA A 121 -2.34 5.49 -14.30
N LEU A 122 -2.48 6.82 -14.19
CA LEU A 122 -3.45 7.57 -14.98
C LEU A 122 -3.26 7.36 -16.48
N GLN A 123 -2.01 7.23 -16.96
CA GLN A 123 -1.71 7.07 -18.38
C GLN A 123 -1.95 5.67 -18.94
N GLY A 124 -2.27 4.66 -18.11
CA GLY A 124 -2.53 3.29 -18.58
C GLY A 124 -1.92 2.18 -17.70
N GLU A 125 -2.19 0.93 -18.07
CA GLU A 125 -1.82 -0.27 -17.30
C GLU A 125 -0.32 -0.58 -17.23
N SER A 126 0.44 -0.20 -18.27
CA SER A 126 1.89 -0.45 -18.31
C SER A 126 2.67 0.48 -17.38
N GLY A 127 2.03 1.51 -16.82
CA GLY A 127 2.62 2.44 -15.88
C GLY A 127 2.33 2.05 -14.42
N LYS A 128 3.38 1.90 -13.61
CA LYS A 128 3.24 2.00 -12.15
C LYS A 128 3.04 3.48 -11.80
N MET A 129 2.10 3.79 -10.89
CA MET A 129 2.02 5.13 -10.32
C MET A 129 3.38 5.49 -9.70
N SER A 130 3.98 6.58 -10.17
CA SER A 130 5.29 7.00 -9.67
C SER A 130 5.19 8.40 -9.09
N ALA A 131 5.70 8.56 -7.87
CA ALA A 131 5.87 9.89 -7.28
C ALA A 131 6.82 10.79 -8.09
N SER A 132 7.58 10.23 -9.04
CA SER A 132 8.45 11.00 -9.94
C SER A 132 7.71 11.68 -11.10
N ASP A 133 6.53 11.20 -11.49
CA ASP A 133 5.66 11.89 -12.46
C ASP A 133 4.40 12.38 -11.73
N PRO A 134 4.31 13.68 -11.41
CA PRO A 134 3.17 14.24 -10.69
C PRO A 134 1.84 14.14 -11.43
N ASN A 135 1.87 13.86 -12.74
CA ASN A 135 0.67 13.69 -13.57
C ASN A 135 0.25 12.22 -13.69
N SER A 136 1.04 11.28 -13.17
CA SER A 136 0.74 9.84 -13.22
C SER A 136 -0.22 9.36 -12.13
N ALA A 137 -0.44 10.17 -11.10
CA ALA A 137 -1.21 9.80 -9.93
C ALA A 137 -2.04 10.98 -9.40
N ILE A 138 -3.13 10.61 -8.72
CA ILE A 138 -3.90 11.52 -7.86
C ILE A 138 -3.31 11.44 -6.46
N TYR A 139 -2.82 12.57 -5.94
CA TYR A 139 -2.29 12.63 -4.59
C TYR A 139 -3.41 12.97 -3.60
N VAL A 140 -3.30 12.44 -2.38
CA VAL A 140 -4.21 12.78 -1.26
C VAL A 140 -4.09 14.25 -0.81
N THR A 141 -3.14 14.99 -1.37
CA THR A 141 -2.96 16.43 -1.17
C THR A 141 -3.50 17.28 -2.32
N ASP A 142 -3.96 16.68 -3.42
CA ASP A 142 -4.44 17.42 -4.58
C ASP A 142 -5.70 18.23 -4.25
N SER A 143 -5.86 19.41 -4.88
CA SER A 143 -7.10 20.18 -4.79
C SER A 143 -8.18 19.61 -5.70
N LYS A 144 -9.45 20.01 -5.50
CA LYS A 144 -10.55 19.66 -6.41
C LYS A 144 -10.24 19.96 -7.88
N ASN A 145 -9.57 21.09 -8.12
CA ASN A 145 -9.18 21.53 -9.46
C ASN A 145 -8.04 20.68 -10.04
N ASP A 146 -7.10 20.24 -9.21
CA ASP A 146 -5.99 19.39 -9.66
C ASP A 146 -6.49 17.99 -10.02
N ILE A 147 -7.37 17.41 -9.18
CA ILE A 147 -8.04 16.13 -9.46
C ILE A 147 -8.78 16.21 -10.80
N LYS A 148 -9.63 17.25 -10.97
CA LYS A 148 -10.37 17.48 -12.21
C LYS A 148 -9.44 17.61 -13.42
N LYS A 149 -8.35 18.38 -13.32
CA LYS A 149 -7.39 18.56 -14.42
C LYS A 149 -6.69 17.25 -14.77
N LYS A 150 -6.21 16.50 -13.77
CA LYS A 150 -5.48 15.25 -13.96
C LYS A 150 -6.36 14.18 -14.60
N ILE A 151 -7.58 13.97 -14.10
CA ILE A 151 -8.50 12.99 -14.69
C ILE A 151 -8.86 13.36 -16.13
N ASN A 152 -9.20 14.62 -16.39
CA ASN A 152 -9.59 15.03 -17.74
C ASN A 152 -8.44 14.93 -18.75
N ARG A 153 -7.22 15.33 -18.38
CA ARG A 153 -6.08 15.42 -19.30
C ARG A 153 -5.21 14.18 -19.37
N HIS A 154 -5.10 13.42 -18.29
CA HIS A 154 -4.07 12.38 -18.15
C HIS A 154 -4.66 10.98 -17.95
N ALA A 155 -5.92 10.85 -17.49
CA ALA A 155 -6.55 9.53 -17.40
C ALA A 155 -6.83 8.98 -18.81
N PHE A 156 -6.19 7.86 -19.14
CA PHE A 156 -6.39 7.15 -20.39
C PHE A 156 -7.83 6.64 -20.49
N SER A 157 -8.43 6.85 -21.66
CA SER A 157 -9.83 6.51 -21.96
C SER A 157 -9.88 5.31 -22.90
N GLY A 158 -10.72 4.34 -22.59
CA GLY A 158 -11.07 3.25 -23.50
C GLY A 158 -12.21 3.60 -24.48
N GLY A 159 -12.81 4.78 -24.35
CA GLY A 159 -13.79 5.31 -25.30
C GLY A 159 -13.16 5.80 -26.62
N GLN A 160 -14.03 6.09 -27.60
CA GLN A 160 -13.65 6.44 -28.96
C GLN A 160 -13.34 7.94 -29.13
N ASP A 161 -12.58 8.27 -30.19
CA ASP A 161 -12.16 9.65 -30.50
C ASP A 161 -13.31 10.57 -30.93
N SER A 162 -14.39 10.00 -31.50
CA SER A 162 -15.56 10.75 -31.96
C SER A 162 -16.84 10.26 -31.30
N LEU A 163 -17.81 11.18 -31.14
CA LEU A 163 -19.11 10.85 -30.57
C LEU A 163 -19.86 9.79 -31.41
N GLU A 164 -19.77 9.87 -32.73
CA GLU A 164 -20.37 8.88 -33.63
C GLU A 164 -19.79 7.49 -33.41
N ASN A 165 -18.45 7.38 -33.34
CA ASN A 165 -17.79 6.11 -33.06
C ASN A 165 -18.12 5.61 -31.66
N GLN A 166 -18.16 6.47 -30.65
CA GLN A 166 -18.52 6.09 -29.29
C GLN A 166 -19.93 5.49 -29.26
N ARG A 167 -20.89 6.11 -29.95
CA ARG A 167 -22.28 5.62 -30.04
C ARG A 167 -22.39 4.30 -30.80
N LYS A 168 -21.51 4.07 -31.78
CA LYS A 168 -21.53 2.89 -32.66
C LYS A 168 -20.79 1.69 -32.08
N TYR A 169 -19.60 1.91 -31.51
CA TYR A 169 -18.69 0.85 -31.07
C TYR A 169 -18.56 0.75 -29.55
N GLY A 170 -19.01 1.76 -28.79
CA GLY A 170 -18.84 1.79 -27.35
C GLY A 170 -17.39 1.96 -26.90
N ALA A 171 -17.16 1.77 -25.59
CA ALA A 171 -15.85 1.87 -24.97
C ALA A 171 -15.27 0.50 -24.60
N ASN A 172 -13.95 0.36 -24.71
CA ASN A 172 -13.23 -0.79 -24.18
C ASN A 172 -12.96 -0.60 -22.68
N LEU A 173 -13.75 -1.27 -21.84
CA LEU A 173 -13.66 -1.18 -20.39
C LEU A 173 -12.39 -1.82 -19.81
N GLU A 174 -11.75 -2.75 -20.54
CA GLU A 174 -10.56 -3.45 -20.05
C GLU A 174 -9.38 -2.52 -19.90
N VAL A 175 -9.28 -1.49 -20.76
CA VAL A 175 -8.16 -0.54 -20.78
C VAL A 175 -8.52 0.82 -20.15
N ASP A 176 -9.81 1.07 -19.86
CA ASP A 176 -10.29 2.36 -19.38
C ASP A 176 -9.90 2.61 -17.91
N ILE A 177 -9.03 3.59 -17.69
CA ILE A 177 -8.55 3.94 -16.35
C ILE A 177 -9.67 4.50 -15.47
N PRO A 178 -10.56 5.40 -15.96
CA PRO A 178 -11.67 5.88 -15.16
C PRO A 178 -12.57 4.78 -14.59
N VAL A 179 -12.99 3.81 -15.40
CA VAL A 179 -13.82 2.67 -14.96
C VAL A 179 -13.06 1.80 -13.96
N LYS A 180 -11.75 1.57 -14.16
CA LYS A 180 -10.94 0.86 -13.18
C LYS A 180 -10.92 1.59 -11.84
N TYR A 181 -10.68 2.90 -11.84
CA TYR A 181 -10.66 3.67 -10.59
C TYR A 181 -12.03 3.65 -9.90
N LEU A 182 -13.12 3.75 -10.66
CA LEU A 182 -14.48 3.61 -10.12
C LEU A 182 -14.67 2.24 -9.46
N SER A 183 -14.15 1.15 -10.03
CA SER A 183 -14.24 -0.18 -9.39
C SER A 183 -13.52 -0.32 -8.04
N PHE A 184 -12.61 0.60 -7.71
CA PHE A 184 -11.94 0.64 -6.40
C PHE A 184 -12.61 1.58 -5.39
N PHE A 185 -13.22 2.67 -5.86
CA PHE A 185 -13.67 3.77 -4.99
C PHE A 185 -15.17 4.04 -4.99
N LEU A 186 -15.91 3.55 -5.99
CA LEU A 186 -17.35 3.64 -6.00
C LEU A 186 -17.91 2.45 -5.20
N GLU A 187 -18.57 2.75 -4.08
CA GLU A 187 -19.09 1.73 -3.16
C GLU A 187 -20.41 1.10 -3.64
N ASP A 188 -21.14 1.77 -4.54
CA ASP A 188 -22.39 1.26 -5.11
C ASP A 188 -22.12 0.35 -6.32
N ASP A 189 -22.20 -0.96 -6.10
CA ASP A 189 -22.02 -1.99 -7.13
C ASP A 189 -23.04 -1.88 -8.27
N ALA A 190 -24.29 -1.48 -7.98
CA ALA A 190 -25.34 -1.37 -8.99
C ALA A 190 -25.07 -0.15 -9.89
N GLU A 191 -24.62 0.96 -9.32
CA GLU A 191 -24.18 2.13 -10.07
C GLU A 191 -22.96 1.80 -10.94
N LEU A 192 -21.96 1.10 -10.40
CA LEU A 192 -20.78 0.69 -11.16
C LEU A 192 -21.15 -0.18 -12.36
N GLU A 193 -22.03 -1.16 -12.16
CA GLU A 193 -22.49 -2.04 -13.24
C GLU A 193 -23.31 -1.28 -14.29
N HIS A 194 -24.13 -0.32 -13.85
CA HIS A 194 -24.83 0.58 -14.77
C HIS A 194 -23.85 1.39 -15.63
N ILE A 195 -22.83 2.02 -15.03
CA ILE A 195 -21.81 2.78 -15.74
C ILE A 195 -21.08 1.89 -16.76
N LYS A 196 -20.64 0.69 -16.35
CA LYS A 196 -19.97 -0.27 -17.25
C LYS A 196 -20.86 -0.63 -18.44
N LYS A 197 -22.13 -0.97 -18.20
CA LYS A 197 -23.09 -1.33 -19.24
C LYS A 197 -23.37 -0.18 -20.21
N GLU A 198 -23.63 1.02 -19.70
CA GLU A 198 -23.98 2.17 -20.54
C GLU A 198 -22.76 2.70 -21.31
N TYR A 199 -21.58 2.72 -20.68
CA TYR A 199 -20.35 3.17 -21.32
C TYR A 199 -19.83 2.17 -22.36
N GLY A 200 -19.84 0.88 -22.02
CA GLY A 200 -19.48 -0.21 -22.94
C GLY A 200 -20.41 -0.29 -24.14
N ALA A 201 -21.69 0.08 -24.00
CA ALA A 201 -22.64 0.13 -25.11
C ALA A 201 -22.67 1.48 -25.87
N GLY A 202 -21.83 2.46 -25.50
CA GLY A 202 -21.80 3.76 -26.15
C GLY A 202 -22.95 4.72 -25.78
N ARG A 203 -23.79 4.35 -24.81
CA ARG A 203 -24.90 5.18 -24.32
C ARG A 203 -24.42 6.28 -23.36
N MET A 204 -23.37 6.02 -22.60
CA MET A 204 -22.65 7.02 -21.81
C MET A 204 -21.38 7.47 -22.53
N LEU A 205 -21.01 8.74 -22.38
CA LEU A 205 -19.80 9.32 -22.97
C LEU A 205 -18.64 9.32 -21.97
N THR A 206 -17.40 9.32 -22.47
CA THR A 206 -16.18 9.37 -21.63
C THR A 206 -16.18 10.55 -20.64
N GLY A 207 -16.69 11.70 -21.06
CA GLY A 207 -16.79 12.89 -20.21
C GLY A 207 -17.70 12.68 -19.00
N GLU A 208 -18.78 11.92 -19.15
CA GLU A 208 -19.73 11.62 -18.06
C GLU A 208 -19.08 10.67 -17.05
N VAL A 209 -18.43 9.61 -17.52
CA VAL A 209 -17.68 8.66 -16.67
C VAL A 209 -16.57 9.38 -15.90
N LYS A 210 -15.78 10.23 -16.58
CA LYS A 210 -14.73 11.03 -15.94
C LYS A 210 -15.31 12.01 -14.92
N SER A 211 -16.45 12.65 -15.20
CA SER A 211 -17.12 13.54 -14.24
C SER A 211 -17.49 12.80 -12.97
N ARG A 212 -18.11 11.61 -13.11
CA ARG A 212 -18.48 10.80 -11.97
C ARG A 212 -17.28 10.37 -11.13
N LEU A 213 -16.20 9.95 -11.79
CA LEU A 213 -14.94 9.64 -11.09
C LEU A 213 -14.37 10.85 -10.35
N ILE A 214 -14.39 12.03 -10.96
CA ILE A 214 -13.90 13.26 -10.33
C ILE A 214 -14.67 13.54 -9.04
N GLU A 215 -15.99 13.35 -9.03
CA GLU A 215 -16.82 13.52 -7.83
C GLU A 215 -16.39 12.56 -6.72
N VAL A 216 -16.35 11.26 -7.02
CA VAL A 216 -15.97 10.20 -6.05
C VAL A 216 -14.59 10.46 -5.47
N LEU A 217 -13.59 10.72 -6.31
CA LEU A 217 -12.22 10.99 -5.84
C LEU A 217 -12.13 12.31 -5.07
N THR A 218 -12.85 13.34 -5.51
CA THR A 218 -12.85 14.63 -4.81
C THR A 218 -13.41 14.48 -3.41
N GLU A 219 -14.52 13.77 -3.24
CA GLU A 219 -15.11 13.52 -1.94
C GLU A 219 -14.13 12.79 -1.01
N MET A 220 -13.53 11.68 -1.49
CA MET A 220 -12.56 10.89 -0.74
C MET A 220 -11.34 11.73 -0.32
N VAL A 221 -10.73 12.47 -1.26
CA VAL A 221 -9.53 13.28 -0.97
C VAL A 221 -9.86 14.44 -0.04
N MET A 222 -11.01 15.11 -0.19
CA MET A 222 -11.38 16.20 0.72
C MET A 222 -11.63 15.68 2.14
N ARG A 223 -12.33 14.55 2.28
CA ARG A 223 -12.53 13.88 3.58
C ARG A 223 -11.20 13.51 4.23
N HIS A 224 -10.26 12.96 3.46
CA HIS A 224 -8.92 12.65 3.96
C HIS A 224 -8.17 13.91 4.41
N ARG A 225 -8.24 15.00 3.64
CA ARG A 225 -7.57 16.26 3.98
C ARG A 225 -8.12 16.88 5.27
N GLU A 226 -9.44 16.84 5.44
CA GLU A 226 -10.10 17.29 6.66
C GLU A 226 -9.64 16.45 7.86
N ALA A 227 -9.72 15.12 7.75
CA ALA A 227 -9.24 14.21 8.80
C ALA A 227 -7.76 14.44 9.13
N ARG A 228 -6.90 14.61 8.11
CA ARG A 228 -5.47 14.90 8.27
C ARG A 228 -5.24 16.24 8.95
N SER A 229 -6.06 17.26 8.68
CA SER A 229 -5.94 18.58 9.32
C SER A 229 -6.29 18.57 10.80
N ALA A 230 -7.08 17.59 11.24
CA ALA A 230 -7.42 17.38 12.64
C ALA A 230 -6.36 16.57 13.42
N VAL A 231 -5.35 16.00 12.74
CA VAL A 231 -4.26 15.27 13.40
C VAL A 231 -3.30 16.25 14.07
N THR A 232 -3.17 16.15 15.39
CA THR A 232 -2.21 16.95 16.18
C THR A 232 -0.91 16.18 16.43
N ASP A 233 0.14 16.89 16.84
CA ASP A 233 1.42 16.27 17.20
C ASP A 233 1.23 15.31 18.39
N GLU A 234 0.39 15.64 19.37
CA GLU A 234 0.08 14.76 20.50
C GLU A 234 -0.62 13.48 20.06
N MET A 235 -1.47 13.54 19.02
CA MET A 235 -2.07 12.34 18.44
C MET A 235 -0.99 11.49 17.79
N VAL A 236 -0.08 12.08 17.00
CA VAL A 236 1.03 11.35 16.37
C VAL A 236 1.90 10.69 17.44
N ASP A 237 2.27 11.43 18.48
CA ASP A 237 3.05 10.93 19.61
C ASP A 237 2.31 9.79 20.31
N ALA A 238 1.00 9.92 20.55
CA ALA A 238 0.20 8.86 21.16
C ALA A 238 0.08 7.59 20.28
N PHE A 239 0.07 7.74 18.96
CA PHE A 239 0.06 6.60 18.02
C PHE A 239 1.45 5.95 17.89
N MET A 240 2.53 6.72 17.96
CA MET A 240 3.91 6.25 17.86
C MET A 240 4.50 5.80 19.21
N ALA A 241 3.85 6.14 20.32
CA ALA A 241 4.27 5.77 21.66
C ALA A 241 4.21 4.26 21.89
N VAL A 242 5.22 3.76 22.58
CA VAL A 242 5.27 2.39 23.08
C VAL A 242 4.31 2.27 24.26
N ARG A 243 3.11 1.75 24.01
CA ARG A 243 2.06 1.63 25.04
C ARG A 243 1.18 0.40 24.81
N PRO A 244 0.58 -0.17 25.86
CA PRO A 244 -0.47 -1.16 25.67
C PRO A 244 -1.68 -0.55 24.95
N LEU A 245 -2.43 -1.39 24.26
CA LEU A 245 -3.70 -1.03 23.65
C LEU A 245 -4.85 -1.57 24.54
N PRO A 246 -5.57 -0.69 25.26
CA PRO A 246 -6.69 -1.10 26.12
C PRO A 246 -7.77 -1.83 25.31
N GLY A 247 -8.37 -2.89 25.85
CA GLY A 247 -9.50 -3.57 25.22
C GLY A 247 -9.17 -4.37 23.96
N MET A 248 -7.89 -4.58 23.62
CA MET A 248 -7.52 -5.31 22.40
C MET A 248 -7.96 -6.79 22.45
N PHE A 249 -8.08 -7.36 23.64
CA PHE A 249 -8.39 -8.78 23.86
C PHE A 249 -9.33 -9.04 25.03
N ASP A 250 -10.00 -7.99 25.49
CA ASP A 250 -11.07 -8.10 26.49
C ASP A 250 -12.37 -8.56 25.82
#